data_AF-A0A661DLQ0-F1
#
_entry.id   AF-A0A661DLQ0-F1
#
_cell.length_a   1.000
_cell.length_b   1.000
_cell.length_c   1.000
_cell.angle_alpha   90.00
_cell.angle_beta   90.00
_cell.angle_gamma   90.00
#
_symmetry.space_group_name_H-M   'P 1'
#
loop_
_entity.id
_entity.type
_entity.pdbx_description
1 polymer ?
#
loop_
_entity_poly.entity_id
_entity_poly.type
_entity_poly.pdbx_seq_one_letter_code
_entity_poly.pdbx_strand_id
1 'polypeptide(L)'
;IEWFGNPAWGLGLPFPEVMAHLAWGAEYFGAIFLVLGFAVRWISIPLMTTMIVAAITVHWGNGWLAIAEPSAQLEAARSILQEHGNYDWLTQNGSFVILNNGIEFATTYFIMLMTLFFIGAGNYVSADYWIAKKYSNC
;
A
#
# COMPACT_ATOMS: atom_id res chain seq x y z
N ILE A 1 0.93 -17.97 -1.39
CA ILE A 1 0.75 -18.56 -0.03
C ILE A 1 2.10 -18.79 0.66
N GLU A 2 3.07 -19.45 0.00
CA GLU A 2 4.38 -19.74 0.63
C GLU A 2 5.12 -18.51 1.16
N TRP A 3 5.12 -17.41 0.41
CA TRP A 3 5.68 -16.12 0.85
C TRP A 3 5.06 -15.58 2.14
N PHE A 4 3.78 -15.83 2.41
CA PHE A 4 3.14 -15.41 3.67
C PHE A 4 3.64 -16.24 4.86
N GLY A 5 4.02 -17.51 4.66
CA GLY A 5 4.35 -18.44 5.75
C GLY A 5 5.83 -18.67 5.99
N ASN A 6 6.71 -18.41 5.00
CA ASN A 6 8.13 -18.69 5.14
C ASN A 6 8.86 -17.56 5.90
N PRO A 7 9.48 -17.82 7.07
CA PRO A 7 10.18 -16.78 7.83
C PRO A 7 11.59 -16.47 7.31
N ALA A 8 12.18 -17.31 6.46
CA ALA A 8 13.55 -17.12 5.97
C ALA A 8 13.63 -16.10 4.83
N TRP A 9 12.60 -16.02 4.00
CA TRP A 9 12.55 -15.12 2.83
C TRP A 9 11.19 -14.48 2.60
N GLY A 10 10.20 -14.77 3.44
CA GLY A 10 8.84 -14.24 3.38
C GLY A 10 8.41 -13.55 4.68
N LEU A 11 7.10 -13.49 4.93
CA LEU A 11 6.52 -12.74 6.04
C LEU A 11 6.50 -13.49 7.38
N GLY A 12 6.58 -14.82 7.36
CA GLY A 12 6.51 -15.64 8.57
C GLY A 12 5.22 -15.50 9.37
N LEU A 13 4.09 -15.20 8.73
CA LEU A 13 2.80 -14.98 9.39
C LEU A 13 2.15 -16.29 9.85
N PRO A 14 1.41 -16.26 10.98
CA PRO A 14 0.58 -17.38 11.39
C PRO A 14 -0.59 -17.57 10.40
N PHE A 15 -1.03 -18.82 10.22
CA PHE A 15 -2.14 -19.18 9.33
C PHE A 15 -2.01 -18.57 7.91
N PRO A 16 -0.91 -18.83 7.19
CA PRO A 16 -0.55 -18.12 5.96
C PRO A 16 -1.58 -18.27 4.83
N GLU A 17 -2.28 -19.40 4.76
CA GLU A 17 -3.37 -19.61 3.80
C GLU A 17 -4.53 -18.65 4.05
N VAL A 18 -5.00 -18.56 5.30
CA VAL A 18 -6.09 -17.65 5.69
C VAL A 18 -5.67 -16.19 5.48
N MET A 19 -4.49 -15.80 5.95
CA MET A 19 -3.98 -14.43 5.79
C MET A 19 -3.84 -14.04 4.31
N ALA A 20 -3.30 -14.92 3.47
CA ALA A 20 -3.14 -14.65 2.04
C ALA A 20 -4.49 -14.46 1.34
N HIS A 21 -5.48 -15.31 1.63
CA HIS A 21 -6.82 -15.19 1.04
C HIS A 21 -7.57 -13.96 1.55
N LEU A 22 -7.42 -13.61 2.83
CA LEU A 22 -8.00 -12.39 3.39
C LEU A 22 -7.38 -11.13 2.79
N ALA A 23 -6.04 -11.08 2.67
CA ALA A 23 -5.35 -9.95 2.06
C ALA A 23 -5.75 -9.79 0.58
N TRP A 24 -5.64 -10.87 -0.21
CA TRP A 24 -6.05 -10.87 -1.61
C TRP A 24 -7.53 -10.49 -1.79
N GLY A 25 -8.41 -11.06 -0.97
CA GLY A 25 -9.85 -10.78 -1.04
C GLY A 25 -10.17 -9.34 -0.69
N ALA A 26 -9.56 -8.81 0.38
CA ALA A 26 -9.71 -7.42 0.77
C ALA A 26 -9.23 -6.48 -0.34
N GLU A 27 -8.08 -6.75 -0.97
CA GLU A 27 -7.55 -5.92 -2.05
C GLU A 27 -8.38 -6.01 -3.33
N TYR A 28 -8.73 -7.21 -3.77
CA TYR A 28 -9.47 -7.43 -5.02
C TYR A 28 -10.88 -6.86 -4.96
N PHE A 29 -11.67 -7.26 -3.96
CA PHE A 29 -13.02 -6.72 -3.79
C PHE A 29 -13.00 -5.27 -3.30
N GLY A 30 -11.97 -4.90 -2.54
CA GLY A 30 -11.68 -3.52 -2.14
C GLY A 30 -11.57 -2.57 -3.32
N ALA A 31 -10.72 -2.91 -4.28
CA ALA A 31 -10.56 -2.11 -5.49
C ALA A 31 -11.88 -1.92 -6.23
N ILE A 32 -12.66 -3.00 -6.42
CA ILE A 32 -13.97 -2.95 -7.09
C ILE A 32 -14.94 -2.04 -6.34
N PHE A 33 -15.06 -2.21 -5.03
CA PHE A 33 -16.01 -1.46 -4.20
C PHE A 33 -15.64 0.02 -4.11
N LEU A 34 -14.35 0.33 -3.97
CA LEU A 34 -13.86 1.70 -3.97
C LEU A 34 -14.12 2.41 -5.30
N VAL A 35 -13.84 1.74 -6.43
CA VAL A 35 -14.08 2.32 -7.78
C VAL A 35 -15.57 2.57 -8.02
N LEU A 36 -16.43 1.63 -7.62
CA LEU A 36 -17.88 1.79 -7.77
C LEU A 36 -18.49 2.75 -6.74
N GLY A 37 -17.73 3.15 -5.71
CA GLY A 37 -18.26 3.86 -4.56
C GLY A 37 -19.37 3.08 -3.85
N PHE A 38 -19.21 1.76 -3.73
CA PHE A 38 -20.14 0.84 -3.09
C PHE A 38 -19.58 0.33 -1.77
N ALA A 39 -20.39 0.32 -0.71
CA ALA A 39 -20.04 -0.09 0.64
C ALA A 39 -18.69 0.48 1.12
N VAL A 40 -18.35 1.72 0.75
CA VAL A 40 -16.98 2.26 0.89
C VAL A 40 -16.52 2.28 2.34
N ARG A 41 -17.42 2.60 3.28
CA ARG A 41 -17.10 2.56 4.71
C ARG A 41 -16.75 1.16 5.17
N TRP A 42 -17.54 0.17 4.76
CA TRP A 42 -17.35 -1.21 5.18
C TRP A 42 -16.07 -1.80 4.60
N ILE A 43 -15.80 -1.57 3.33
CA ILE A 43 -14.61 -2.12 2.68
C ILE A 43 -13.32 -1.44 3.10
N SER A 44 -13.39 -0.20 3.59
CA SER A 44 -12.23 0.49 4.17
C SER A 44 -11.70 -0.21 5.42
N ILE A 45 -12.54 -0.93 6.19
CA ILE A 45 -12.11 -1.64 7.41
C ILE A 45 -11.07 -2.73 7.10
N PRO A 46 -11.36 -3.76 6.27
CA PRO A 46 -10.38 -4.80 5.98
C PRO A 46 -9.15 -4.25 5.25
N LEU A 47 -9.31 -3.23 4.39
CA LEU A 47 -8.17 -2.54 3.74
C LEU A 47 -7.28 -1.78 4.75
N MET A 48 -7.86 -1.16 5.77
CA MET A 48 -7.09 -0.55 6.85
C MET A 48 -6.33 -1.63 7.65
N THR A 49 -6.96 -2.78 7.89
CA THR A 49 -6.31 -3.91 8.56
C THR A 49 -5.10 -4.42 7.77
N THR A 50 -5.19 -4.56 6.44
CA THR A 50 -4.04 -4.99 5.63
C THR A 50 -2.88 -4.01 5.71
N MET A 51 -3.14 -2.70 5.71
CA MET A 51 -2.10 -1.68 5.88
C MET A 51 -1.42 -1.75 7.26
N ILE A 52 -2.18 -1.99 8.33
CA ILE A 52 -1.62 -2.19 9.68
C ILE A 52 -0.72 -3.42 9.72
N VAL A 53 -1.20 -4.55 9.20
CA VAL A 53 -0.42 -5.79 9.18
C VAL A 53 0.87 -5.61 8.38
N ALA A 54 0.80 -5.00 7.21
CA ALA A 54 1.97 -4.70 6.39
C ALA A 54 2.96 -3.78 7.12
N ALA A 55 2.46 -2.71 7.76
CA ALA A 55 3.29 -1.76 8.51
C ALA A 55 4.08 -2.44 9.64
N ILE A 56 3.43 -3.31 10.42
CA ILE A 56 4.02 -3.94 11.60
C ILE A 56 4.93 -5.13 11.24
N THR A 57 4.55 -5.90 10.21
CA THR A 57 5.23 -7.17 9.92
C THR A 57 6.34 -7.05 8.88
N VAL A 58 6.19 -6.14 7.91
CA VAL A 58 7.12 -6.00 6.78
C VAL A 58 7.95 -4.74 6.87
N HIS A 59 7.29 -3.62 7.16
CA HIS A 59 7.91 -2.30 7.01
C HIS A 59 8.53 -1.76 8.30
N TRP A 60 8.19 -2.34 9.45
CA TRP A 60 8.60 -1.82 10.76
C TRP A 60 10.12 -1.67 10.91
N GLY A 61 10.87 -2.69 10.47
CA GLY A 61 12.34 -2.69 10.54
C GLY A 61 13.02 -1.73 9.57
N ASN A 62 12.30 -1.23 8.56
CA ASN A 62 12.87 -0.40 7.49
C ASN A 62 12.81 1.11 7.81
N GLY A 63 12.28 1.48 8.98
CA GLY A 63 12.10 2.86 9.39
C GLY A 63 10.90 3.53 8.72
N TRP A 64 10.84 4.86 8.82
CA TRP A 64 9.70 5.63 8.32
C TRP A 64 9.72 5.76 6.79
N LEU A 65 10.81 6.30 6.23
CA LEU A 65 10.87 6.74 4.85
C LEU A 65 10.86 5.57 3.87
N ALA A 66 10.06 5.70 2.81
CA ALA A 66 10.08 4.73 1.71
C ALA A 66 11.42 4.77 0.95
N ILE A 67 12.00 5.95 0.79
CA ILE A 67 13.28 6.18 0.12
C ILE A 67 14.35 6.47 1.16
N ALA A 68 15.51 5.85 1.03
CA ALA A 68 16.63 6.05 1.93
C ALA A 68 17.14 7.49 1.93
N GLU A 69 17.56 7.96 3.09
CA GLU A 69 18.32 9.21 3.20
C GLU A 69 19.70 9.08 2.52
N PRO A 70 20.33 10.20 2.14
CA PRO A 70 21.69 10.21 1.64
C PRO A 70 22.63 9.46 2.59
N SER A 71 23.38 8.51 2.06
CA SER A 71 24.28 7.64 2.81
C SER A 71 25.56 7.40 2.02
N ALA A 72 26.65 7.05 2.72
CA ALA A 72 27.92 6.73 2.08
C ALA A 72 27.78 5.60 1.05
N GLN A 73 26.88 4.63 1.30
CA GLN A 73 26.56 3.52 0.41
C GLN A 73 25.86 4.01 -0.87
N LEU A 74 24.88 4.91 -0.75
CA LEU A 74 24.19 5.48 -1.92
C LEU A 74 25.16 6.29 -2.79
N GLU A 75 26.03 7.09 -2.16
CA GLU A 75 27.02 7.88 -2.88
C GLU A 75 28.08 7.00 -3.57
N ALA A 76 28.56 5.94 -2.91
CA ALA A 76 29.44 4.96 -3.53
C ALA A 76 28.77 4.22 -4.71
N ALA A 77 27.49 3.87 -4.58
CA ALA A 77 26.73 3.27 -5.68
C ALA A 77 26.63 4.24 -6.88
N ARG A 78 26.34 5.52 -6.61
CA ARG A 78 26.30 6.56 -7.65
C ARG A 78 27.65 6.76 -8.32
N SER A 79 28.74 6.79 -7.57
CA SER A 79 30.09 6.97 -8.15
C SER A 79 30.46 5.82 -9.09
N ILE A 80 30.14 4.57 -8.73
CA ILE A 80 30.35 3.40 -9.59
C ILE A 80 29.54 3.53 -10.89
N LEU A 81 28.28 3.94 -10.79
CA LEU A 81 27.42 4.13 -11.97
C LEU A 81 27.89 5.29 -12.86
N GLN A 82 28.48 6.33 -12.26
CA GLN A 82 29.07 7.45 -13.00
C GLN A 82 30.38 7.06 -13.70
N GLU A 83 31.21 6.24 -13.06
CA GLU A 83 32.51 5.83 -13.61
C GLU A 83 32.37 4.73 -14.68
N HIS A 84 31.43 3.80 -14.51
CA HIS A 84 31.35 2.60 -15.33
C HIS A 84 30.05 2.46 -16.14
N GLY A 85 29.05 3.32 -15.91
CA GLY A 85 27.76 3.26 -16.58
C GLY A 85 27.51 4.46 -17.51
N ASN A 86 26.46 4.37 -18.33
CA ASN A 86 25.92 5.54 -19.02
C ASN A 86 24.97 6.28 -18.06
N TYR A 87 25.55 7.09 -17.17
CA TYR A 87 24.81 7.71 -16.07
C TYR A 87 23.68 8.63 -16.54
N ASP A 88 23.90 9.38 -17.63
CA ASP A 88 22.88 10.26 -18.20
C ASP A 88 21.65 9.49 -18.67
N TRP A 89 21.86 8.34 -19.33
CA TRP A 89 20.77 7.46 -19.71
C TRP A 89 20.12 6.79 -18.50
N LEU A 90 20.92 6.29 -17.54
CA LEU A 90 20.43 5.61 -16.34
C LEU A 90 19.60 6.51 -15.43
N THR A 91 19.86 7.83 -15.44
CA THR A 91 19.17 8.81 -14.61
C THR A 91 18.19 9.70 -15.38
N GLN A 92 17.88 9.35 -16.64
CA GLN A 92 17.00 10.15 -17.50
C GLN A 92 15.60 10.40 -16.87
N ASN A 93 15.07 9.41 -16.14
CA ASN A 93 13.74 9.49 -15.53
C ASN A 93 13.77 9.80 -14.03
N GLY A 94 14.96 10.02 -13.45
CA GLY A 94 15.10 10.26 -12.01
C GLY A 94 16.49 9.89 -11.49
N SER A 95 16.83 10.42 -10.31
CA SER A 95 18.08 10.09 -9.65
C SER A 95 18.07 8.66 -9.12
N PHE A 96 19.24 8.03 -9.07
CA PHE A 96 19.41 6.74 -8.42
C PHE A 96 19.19 6.87 -6.90
N VAL A 97 18.32 6.02 -6.35
CA VAL A 97 17.97 6.00 -4.92
C VAL A 97 17.89 4.56 -4.41
N ILE A 98 18.09 4.38 -3.10
CA ILE A 98 17.83 3.11 -2.42
C ILE A 98 16.41 3.15 -1.87
N LEU A 99 15.63 2.13 -2.18
CA LEU A 99 14.27 1.96 -1.66
C LEU A 99 14.36 1.20 -0.32
N ASN A 100 14.10 1.90 0.79
CA ASN A 100 14.03 1.30 2.12
C ASN A 100 12.76 0.46 2.28
N ASN A 101 11.67 0.79 1.58
CA ASN A 101 10.35 0.25 1.87
C ASN A 101 9.94 0.50 3.34
N GLY A 102 10.08 1.75 3.81
CA GLY A 102 9.59 2.17 5.13
C GLY A 102 8.07 2.21 5.25
N ILE A 103 7.61 2.56 6.46
CA ILE A 103 6.19 2.54 6.87
C ILE A 103 5.35 3.66 6.22
N GLU A 104 5.99 4.66 5.59
CA GLU A 104 5.37 5.86 5.01
C GLU A 104 4.16 5.54 4.11
N PHE A 105 4.30 4.62 3.15
CA PHE A 105 3.22 4.29 2.22
C PHE A 105 2.04 3.62 2.94
N ALA A 106 2.31 2.63 3.80
CA ALA A 106 1.27 1.95 4.56
C ALA A 106 0.48 2.93 5.43
N THR A 107 1.16 3.89 6.07
CA THR A 107 0.52 4.92 6.89
C THR A 107 -0.31 5.88 6.04
N THR A 108 0.22 6.31 4.90
CA THR A 108 -0.49 7.22 3.99
C THR A 108 -1.78 6.59 3.49
N TYR A 109 -1.73 5.35 3.00
CA TYR A 109 -2.91 4.64 2.52
C TYR A 109 -3.90 4.35 3.66
N PHE A 110 -3.42 4.02 4.85
CA PHE A 110 -4.26 3.88 6.03
C PHE A 110 -5.04 5.16 6.35
N ILE A 111 -4.39 6.33 6.31
CA ILE A 111 -5.04 7.63 6.55
C ILE A 111 -6.07 7.94 5.45
N MET A 112 -5.75 7.63 4.19
CA MET A 112 -6.71 7.80 3.08
C MET A 112 -7.94 6.92 3.28
N LEU A 113 -7.77 5.66 3.64
CA LEU A 113 -8.87 4.73 3.94
C LEU A 113 -9.65 5.14 5.19
N MET A 114 -8.99 5.64 6.22
CA MET A 114 -9.65 6.19 7.42
C MET A 114 -10.52 7.39 7.05
N THR A 115 -10.04 8.26 6.16
CA THR A 115 -10.82 9.38 5.64
C THR A 115 -12.07 8.88 4.92
N LEU A 116 -11.93 7.88 4.05
CA LEU A 116 -13.06 7.24 3.35
C LEU A 116 -14.02 6.52 4.29
N PHE A 117 -13.53 5.96 5.40
CA PHE A 117 -14.36 5.33 6.42
C PHE A 117 -15.34 6.33 7.05
N PHE A 118 -14.88 7.54 7.39
CA PHE A 118 -15.76 8.56 7.97
C PHE A 118 -16.59 9.29 6.91
N ILE A 119 -15.95 9.76 5.84
CA ILE A 119 -16.60 10.61 4.82
C ILE A 119 -17.46 9.80 3.85
N GLY A 120 -17.02 8.59 3.47
CA GLY A 120 -17.64 7.77 2.43
C GLY A 120 -17.23 8.19 1.00
N ALA A 121 -17.90 7.63 -0.01
CA ALA A 121 -17.54 7.80 -1.42
C ALA A 121 -18.06 9.11 -2.08
N GLY A 122 -18.77 9.96 -1.33
CA GLY A 122 -19.40 11.18 -1.83
C GLY A 122 -20.71 10.96 -2.58
N ASN A 123 -21.20 11.99 -3.30
CA ASN A 123 -22.58 12.04 -3.82
C ASN A 123 -22.70 12.09 -5.36
N TYR A 124 -21.59 12.05 -6.09
CA TYR A 124 -21.60 12.21 -7.56
C TYR A 124 -21.48 10.87 -8.29
N VAL A 125 -20.46 10.08 -7.95
CA VAL A 125 -20.12 8.81 -8.63
C VAL A 125 -20.44 7.58 -7.77
N SER A 126 -20.81 7.81 -6.51
CA SER A 126 -21.03 6.77 -5.49
C SER A 126 -22.30 5.95 -5.73
N ALA A 127 -22.16 4.63 -5.93
CA ALA A 127 -23.27 3.70 -5.91
C ALA A 127 -24.06 3.76 -4.59
N ASP A 128 -23.36 3.91 -3.45
CA ASP A 128 -24.00 4.05 -2.12
C ASP A 128 -25.00 5.22 -2.11
N TYR A 129 -24.61 6.36 -2.67
CA TYR A 129 -25.46 7.54 -2.74
C TYR A 129 -26.69 7.32 -3.63
N TRP A 130 -26.50 6.79 -4.84
CA TRP A 130 -27.59 6.59 -5.80
C TRP A 130 -28.60 5.54 -5.32
N ILE A 131 -28.12 4.47 -4.66
CA ILE A 131 -28.97 3.47 -4.02
C ILE A 131 -29.76 4.11 -2.88
N ALA A 132 -29.09 4.80 -1.95
CA ALA A 132 -29.76 5.47 -0.83
C ALA A 132 -30.83 6.45 -1.32
N LYS A 133 -30.52 7.30 -2.30
CA LYS A 133 -31.47 8.26 -2.89
C LYS A 133 -32.69 7.59 -3.52
N LYS A 134 -32.53 6.41 -4.13
CA LYS A 134 -33.66 5.70 -4.75
C LYS A 134 -34.62 5.12 -3.71
N TYR A 135 -34.09 4.57 -2.61
CA TYR A 135 -34.91 3.92 -1.58
C TYR A 135 -35.35 4.85 -0.44
N SER A 136 -34.72 6.02 -0.27
CA SER A 136 -35.12 7.03 0.73
C SER A 136 -36.29 7.92 0.29
N ASN A 137 -36.67 7.87 -1.00
CA ASN A 137 -37.78 8.64 -1.57
C ASN A 137 -39.07 7.78 -1.74
N CYS A 138 -39.18 6.67 -1.02
CA CYS A 138 -40.37 5.81 -0.95
C CYS A 138 -41.07 5.94 0.40
#